data_AF-A0A814RDY0-F1
#
_entry.id   AF-A0A814RDY0-F1
#
_cell.length_a   1.000
_cell.length_b   1.000
_cell.length_c   1.000
_cell.angle_alpha   90.00
_cell.angle_beta   90.00
_cell.angle_gamma   90.00
#
_symmetry.space_group_name_H-M   'P 1'
#
loop_
_entity.id
_entity.type
_entity.pdbx_description
1 polymer ?
#
loop_
_entity_poly.entity_id
_entity_poly.type
_entity_poly.pdbx_seq_one_letter_code
_entity_poly.pdbx_strand_id
1 'polypeptide(L)'
;MSVKCHVSEDHHKYRSASAGIVNLQSTCSRRQPHLSYGDLCDKTDELVDSVFEMPTKCVEQAREVGKRVVEYVVDHSHLPHWLVDNEFLISGHRPPMPSVKQCFASIFRLHTETVNIWTHLLVLFITFGLFGFIPTCHYIFRFGLKHAFTTGATQWVFLVAALYATGACLYAGK
;
A
#
# COMPACT_ATOMS: atom_id res chain seq x y z
N MET A 1 -49.04 12.66 -24.75
CA MET A 1 -49.37 13.78 -23.84
C MET A 1 -49.62 13.23 -22.45
N SER A 2 -49.31 13.97 -21.38
CA SER A 2 -49.26 13.51 -19.97
C SER A 2 -49.86 14.62 -19.07
N VAL A 3 -50.18 14.46 -17.78
CA VAL A 3 -49.82 13.46 -16.76
C VAL A 3 -50.99 13.29 -15.77
N LYS A 4 -51.23 12.11 -15.16
CA LYS A 4 -51.44 12.07 -13.68
C LYS A 4 -51.42 10.70 -12.99
N CYS A 5 -50.97 10.75 -11.74
CA CYS A 5 -50.67 9.64 -10.83
C CYS A 5 -51.86 9.29 -9.93
N HIS A 6 -51.83 8.10 -9.33
CA HIS A 6 -52.28 7.95 -7.94
C HIS A 6 -51.43 6.90 -7.21
N VAL A 7 -51.22 7.12 -5.91
CA VAL A 7 -50.49 6.24 -4.99
C VAL A 7 -51.46 5.79 -3.91
N SER A 8 -51.64 4.48 -3.73
CA SER A 8 -51.93 3.84 -2.44
C SER A 8 -51.97 2.32 -2.64
N GLU A 9 -51.27 1.55 -1.82
CA GLU A 9 -51.57 0.13 -1.61
C GLU A 9 -51.05 -0.34 -0.25
N ASP A 10 -51.95 -0.35 0.74
CA ASP A 10 -51.76 -1.04 2.02
C ASP A 10 -51.71 -2.56 1.80
N HIS A 11 -50.86 -3.29 2.53
CA HIS A 11 -51.16 -4.70 2.80
C HIS A 11 -50.69 -5.21 4.17
N HIS A 12 -51.63 -5.23 5.11
CA HIS A 12 -51.59 -6.05 6.32
C HIS A 12 -51.55 -7.56 5.98
N LYS A 13 -50.47 -8.24 6.37
CA LYS A 13 -50.36 -9.68 6.69
C LYS A 13 -49.05 -9.84 7.47
N TYR A 14 -48.98 -10.36 8.69
CA TYR A 14 -49.54 -11.63 9.17
C TYR A 14 -50.02 -11.55 10.62
N ARG A 15 -51.06 -12.32 10.97
CA ARG A 15 -51.45 -12.63 12.35
C ARG A 15 -51.94 -14.06 12.46
N SER A 16 -51.23 -14.91 13.20
CA SER A 16 -51.65 -16.17 13.86
C SER A 16 -50.39 -16.98 14.22
N ALA A 17 -50.30 -17.73 15.30
CA ALA A 17 -51.04 -17.73 16.57
C ALA A 17 -50.25 -18.63 17.55
N SER A 18 -50.20 -18.30 18.84
CA SER A 18 -50.28 -19.31 19.93
C SER A 18 -50.45 -18.62 21.29
N ALA A 19 -51.17 -19.27 22.20
CA ALA A 19 -51.35 -18.84 23.58
C ALA A 19 -50.36 -19.56 24.51
N GLY A 20 -49.92 -18.93 25.61
CA GLY A 20 -48.94 -19.54 26.51
C GLY A 20 -48.64 -18.70 27.76
N ILE A 21 -49.25 -19.12 28.87
CA ILE A 21 -49.20 -18.59 30.23
C ILE A 21 -47.77 -18.50 30.83
N VAL A 22 -47.44 -17.32 31.39
CA VAL A 22 -46.67 -17.02 32.64
C VAL A 22 -45.35 -17.76 32.96
N ASN A 23 -44.30 -16.94 33.23
CA ASN A 23 -43.07 -17.16 34.03
C ASN A 23 -42.41 -18.55 34.12
N LEU A 24 -41.13 -18.60 33.73
CA LEU A 24 -40.06 -19.04 34.65
C LEU A 24 -38.68 -18.50 34.22
N GLN A 25 -37.95 -17.92 35.18
CA GLN A 25 -36.55 -17.53 35.01
C GLN A 25 -35.61 -18.75 35.01
N SER A 26 -34.39 -18.52 34.51
CA SER A 26 -33.18 -19.36 34.65
C SER A 26 -33.24 -20.73 33.93
N THR A 27 -32.41 -20.96 32.92
CA THR A 27 -30.96 -21.15 33.16
C THR A 27 -30.11 -20.96 31.90
N CYS A 28 -28.94 -20.35 32.10
CA CYS A 28 -27.70 -20.42 31.30
C CYS A 28 -27.79 -20.64 29.76
N SER A 29 -27.58 -19.57 28.99
CA SER A 29 -26.72 -19.67 27.80
C SER A 29 -25.92 -18.38 27.59
N ARG A 30 -24.73 -18.55 27.02
CA ARG A 30 -23.62 -17.59 26.95
C ARG A 30 -24.00 -16.38 26.08
N ARG A 31 -24.43 -15.27 26.70
CA ARG A 31 -24.77 -14.02 26.00
C ARG A 31 -23.51 -13.41 25.38
N GLN A 32 -23.43 -13.42 24.04
CA GLN A 32 -22.48 -12.57 23.32
C GLN A 32 -22.69 -11.10 23.72
N PRO A 33 -21.65 -10.25 23.76
CA PRO A 33 -21.86 -8.81 23.87
C PRO A 33 -22.61 -8.35 22.63
N HIS A 34 -23.92 -8.13 22.79
CA HIS A 34 -24.77 -7.54 21.76
C HIS A 34 -24.43 -6.05 21.69
N LEU A 35 -23.31 -5.75 21.03
CA LEU A 35 -22.84 -4.40 20.76
C LEU A 35 -23.99 -3.62 20.12
N SER A 36 -24.46 -2.58 20.78
CA SER A 36 -25.61 -1.82 20.32
C SER A 36 -25.26 -1.14 19.00
N TYR A 37 -26.27 -0.93 18.14
CA TYR A 37 -26.07 -0.17 16.91
C TYR A 37 -25.59 1.27 17.22
N GLY A 38 -25.99 1.81 18.38
CA GLY A 38 -25.45 3.06 18.93
C GLY A 38 -23.95 2.98 19.25
N ASP A 39 -23.51 1.93 19.96
CA ASP A 39 -22.09 1.72 20.29
C ASP A 39 -21.20 1.56 19.04
N LEU A 40 -21.78 1.06 17.93
CA LEU A 40 -21.13 1.00 16.62
C LEU A 40 -21.07 2.38 15.95
N CYS A 41 -22.13 3.18 15.99
CA CYS A 41 -22.13 4.56 15.51
C CYS A 41 -21.13 5.43 16.27
N ASP A 42 -21.17 5.46 17.61
CA ASP A 42 -20.24 6.23 18.44
C ASP A 42 -18.78 5.86 18.11
N LYS A 43 -18.51 4.56 17.89
CA LYS A 43 -17.16 4.07 17.54
C LYS A 43 -16.75 4.36 16.10
N THR A 44 -17.70 4.47 15.16
CA THR A 44 -17.41 4.97 13.82
C THR A 44 -17.19 6.47 13.81
N ASP A 45 -17.92 7.22 14.63
CA ASP A 45 -17.80 8.68 14.72
C ASP A 45 -16.47 9.07 15.40
N GLU A 46 -16.05 8.38 16.47
CA GLU A 46 -14.67 8.48 17.00
C GLU A 46 -13.60 8.22 15.92
N LEU A 47 -13.82 7.21 15.06
CA LEU A 47 -12.87 6.87 14.00
C LEU A 47 -12.84 7.95 12.90
N VAL A 48 -14.01 8.46 12.52
CA VAL A 48 -14.17 9.55 11.53
C VAL A 48 -13.54 10.83 12.05
N ASP A 49 -13.76 11.20 13.31
CA ASP A 49 -13.13 12.36 13.94
C ASP A 49 -11.60 12.20 14.03
N SER A 50 -11.09 10.99 14.34
CA SER A 50 -9.63 10.73 14.30
C SER A 50 -9.03 10.85 12.89
N VAL A 51 -9.82 10.60 11.85
CA VAL A 51 -9.45 10.81 10.44
C VAL A 51 -9.58 12.29 10.05
N PHE A 52 -10.48 13.05 10.69
CA PHE A 52 -10.68 14.48 10.45
C PHE A 52 -9.71 15.38 11.22
N GLU A 53 -9.19 14.92 12.37
CA GLU A 53 -8.04 15.52 13.07
C GLU A 53 -6.72 15.36 12.29
N MET A 54 -6.66 14.51 11.27
CA MET A 54 -5.52 14.46 10.36
C MET A 54 -5.28 15.88 9.80
N PRO A 55 -4.14 16.53 10.09
CA PRO A 55 -3.97 17.94 9.85
C PRO A 55 -4.20 18.24 8.38
N THR A 56 -5.18 19.09 8.08
CA THR A 56 -5.64 19.42 6.70
C THR A 56 -4.50 19.82 5.77
N LYS A 57 -3.39 20.36 6.31
CA LYS A 57 -2.15 20.61 5.57
C LYS A 57 -1.49 19.33 5.01
N CYS A 58 -1.44 18.24 5.77
CA CYS A 58 -0.95 16.95 5.30
C CYS A 58 -1.89 16.34 4.26
N VAL A 59 -3.21 16.50 4.43
CA VAL A 59 -4.22 16.02 3.48
C VAL A 59 -4.15 16.77 2.16
N GLU A 60 -4.14 18.11 2.19
CA GLU A 60 -4.00 18.93 0.98
C GLU A 60 -2.61 18.79 0.34
N GLN A 61 -1.53 18.59 1.11
CA GLN A 61 -0.22 18.29 0.54
C GLN A 61 -0.19 16.90 -0.12
N ALA A 62 -0.78 15.87 0.51
CA ALA A 62 -0.94 14.54 -0.11
C ALA A 62 -1.84 14.60 -1.35
N ARG A 63 -2.88 15.44 -1.34
CA ARG A 63 -3.78 15.69 -2.47
C ARG A 63 -3.08 16.44 -3.61
N GLU A 64 -2.21 17.40 -3.31
CA GLU A 64 -1.46 18.19 -4.31
C GLU A 64 -0.25 17.42 -4.88
N VAL A 65 0.35 16.53 -4.08
CA VAL A 65 1.25 15.49 -4.60
C VAL A 65 0.45 14.49 -5.44
N GLY A 66 -0.73 14.08 -4.98
CA GLY A 66 -1.65 13.19 -5.69
C GLY A 66 -2.06 13.74 -7.06
N LYS A 67 -2.45 15.02 -7.17
CA LYS A 67 -2.74 15.68 -8.46
C LYS A 67 -1.54 15.62 -9.40
N ARG A 68 -0.34 15.96 -8.93
CA ARG A 68 0.90 15.91 -9.74
C ARG A 68 1.32 14.49 -10.13
N VAL A 69 0.91 13.48 -9.37
CA VAL A 69 1.07 12.06 -9.71
C VAL A 69 0.04 11.63 -10.77
N VAL A 70 -1.22 12.03 -10.62
CA VAL A 70 -2.34 11.68 -11.51
C VAL A 70 -2.25 12.40 -12.86
N GLU A 71 -1.69 13.62 -12.93
CA GLU A 71 -1.53 14.39 -14.17
C GLU A 71 -0.68 13.66 -15.24
N TYR A 72 0.20 12.74 -14.83
CA TYR A 72 1.07 11.97 -15.73
C TYR A 72 0.52 10.57 -16.07
N VAL A 73 -0.69 10.25 -15.61
CA VAL A 73 -1.28 8.90 -15.64
C VAL A 73 -2.43 8.82 -16.64
N VAL A 74 -2.51 7.71 -17.35
CA VAL A 74 -3.53 7.43 -18.38
C VAL A 74 -4.56 6.42 -17.85
N ASP A 75 -5.80 6.55 -18.29
CA ASP A 75 -6.88 5.59 -18.05
C ASP A 75 -6.78 4.39 -18.99
N HIS A 76 -7.17 3.19 -18.52
CA HIS A 76 -7.07 1.94 -19.27
C HIS A 76 -7.72 2.00 -20.66
N SER A 77 -8.85 2.71 -20.79
CA SER A 77 -9.58 2.84 -22.06
C SER A 77 -8.81 3.56 -23.19
N HIS A 78 -7.75 4.28 -22.85
CA HIS A 78 -6.93 5.06 -23.81
C HIS A 78 -5.56 4.41 -24.09
N LEU A 79 -5.30 3.22 -23.54
CA LEU A 79 -4.05 2.50 -23.79
C LEU A 79 -4.08 1.76 -25.14
N PRO A 80 -2.95 1.67 -25.84
CA PRO A 80 -2.84 0.81 -27.01
C PRO A 80 -2.83 -0.67 -26.57
N HIS A 81 -3.45 -1.54 -27.36
CA HIS A 81 -3.66 -2.97 -27.02
C HIS A 81 -2.41 -3.75 -26.58
N TRP A 82 -1.21 -3.38 -27.05
CA TRP A 82 0.05 -4.04 -26.67
C TRP A 82 0.55 -3.66 -25.26
N LEU A 83 -0.03 -2.62 -24.65
CA LEU A 83 0.23 -2.17 -23.29
C LEU A 83 -0.93 -2.52 -22.33
N VAL A 84 -2.02 -3.08 -22.86
CA VAL A 84 -3.16 -3.60 -22.09
C VAL A 84 -2.85 -5.06 -21.73
N ASP A 85 -2.32 -5.27 -20.54
CA ASP A 85 -1.98 -6.59 -20.00
C ASP A 85 -3.11 -7.20 -19.14
N ASN A 86 -3.80 -6.34 -18.37
CA ASN A 86 -4.75 -6.75 -17.35
C ASN A 86 -5.97 -5.81 -17.28
N GLU A 87 -7.14 -6.35 -17.64
CA GLU A 87 -8.44 -5.64 -17.66
C GLU A 87 -8.90 -5.14 -16.27
N PHE A 88 -8.40 -5.72 -15.18
CA PHE A 88 -8.72 -5.28 -13.81
C PHE A 88 -7.97 -4.01 -13.38
N LEU A 89 -6.95 -3.58 -14.14
CA LEU A 89 -6.20 -2.35 -13.88
C LEU A 89 -6.87 -1.16 -14.58
N ILE A 90 -7.89 -0.58 -13.95
CA ILE A 90 -8.78 0.45 -14.53
C ILE A 90 -8.04 1.77 -14.84
N SER A 91 -7.07 2.17 -14.00
CA SER A 91 -6.30 3.41 -14.17
C SER A 91 -4.93 3.27 -13.48
N GLY A 92 -4.09 4.31 -13.53
CA GLY A 92 -2.72 4.27 -12.99
C GLY A 92 -1.64 3.98 -14.04
N HIS A 93 -2.02 3.90 -15.31
CA HIS A 93 -1.15 3.49 -16.41
C HIS A 93 -0.20 4.58 -16.88
N ARG A 94 0.93 4.13 -17.43
CA ARG A 94 2.01 4.97 -17.95
C ARG A 94 1.76 5.27 -19.43
N PRO A 95 1.89 6.53 -19.90
CA PRO A 95 1.78 6.84 -21.33
C PRO A 95 2.92 6.19 -22.13
N PRO A 96 2.72 5.89 -23.42
CA PRO A 96 3.78 5.39 -24.30
C PRO A 96 4.88 6.45 -24.47
N MET A 97 6.02 6.24 -23.82
CA MET A 97 7.17 7.14 -23.88
C MET A 97 8.19 6.67 -24.92
N PRO A 98 8.48 7.46 -25.98
CA PRO A 98 9.50 7.11 -26.98
C PRO A 98 10.94 7.34 -26.49
N SER A 99 11.15 7.68 -25.21
CA SER A 99 12.45 8.05 -24.65
C SER A 99 12.85 7.23 -23.43
N VAL A 100 13.99 6.54 -23.55
CA VAL A 100 14.61 5.77 -22.46
C VAL A 100 14.92 6.64 -21.24
N LYS A 101 15.29 7.92 -21.43
CA LYS A 101 15.54 8.85 -20.30
C LYS A 101 14.27 9.16 -19.52
N GLN A 102 13.15 9.37 -20.20
CA GLN A 102 11.85 9.59 -19.55
C GLN A 102 11.34 8.32 -18.85
N CYS A 103 11.67 7.15 -19.41
CA CYS A 103 11.44 5.84 -18.80
C CYS A 103 12.19 5.70 -17.47
N PHE A 104 13.52 5.87 -17.44
CA PHE A 104 14.30 5.81 -16.19
C PHE A 104 13.84 6.87 -15.17
N ALA A 105 13.52 8.08 -15.62
CA ALA A 105 12.99 9.13 -14.75
C ALA A 105 11.62 8.79 -14.13
N SER A 106 10.88 7.82 -14.68
CA SER A 106 9.60 7.38 -14.09
C SER A 106 9.75 6.31 -13.02
N ILE A 107 10.92 5.69 -12.82
CA ILE A 107 11.13 4.71 -11.72
C ILE A 107 10.84 5.36 -10.35
N PHE A 108 11.08 6.67 -10.24
CA PHE A 108 10.78 7.51 -9.07
C PHE A 108 9.39 8.14 -9.10
N ARG A 109 8.52 7.78 -10.07
CA ARG A 109 7.11 8.17 -10.14
C ARG A 109 6.21 7.00 -9.72
N LEU A 110 5.01 7.33 -9.26
CA LEU A 110 3.97 6.35 -8.91
C LEU A 110 3.12 6.05 -10.15
N HIS A 111 3.00 4.78 -10.48
CA HIS A 111 2.15 4.18 -11.53
C HIS A 111 1.99 2.68 -11.21
N THR A 112 1.12 1.98 -11.93
CA THR A 112 0.90 0.51 -11.78
C THR A 112 2.20 -0.29 -11.69
N GLU A 113 3.14 -0.02 -12.60
CA GLU A 113 4.44 -0.72 -12.66
C GLU A 113 5.44 -0.37 -11.54
N THR A 114 5.15 0.60 -10.66
CA THR A 114 6.14 1.02 -9.65
C THR A 114 6.46 -0.14 -8.70
N VAL A 115 5.45 -0.83 -8.16
CA VAL A 115 5.68 -1.96 -7.24
C VAL A 115 6.40 -3.12 -7.92
N ASN A 116 6.07 -3.39 -9.19
CA ASN A 116 6.72 -4.40 -10.01
C ASN A 116 8.23 -4.12 -10.15
N ILE A 117 8.58 -2.89 -10.57
CA ILE A 117 9.99 -2.47 -10.72
C ILE A 117 10.72 -2.50 -9.38
N TRP A 118 10.15 -1.92 -8.31
CA TRP A 118 10.84 -1.80 -7.03
C TRP A 118 11.03 -3.14 -6.31
N THR A 119 10.08 -4.08 -6.39
CA THR A 119 10.27 -5.42 -5.79
C THR A 119 11.42 -6.18 -6.46
N HIS A 120 11.49 -6.17 -7.80
CA HIS A 120 12.60 -6.78 -8.53
C HIS A 120 13.95 -6.08 -8.29
N LEU A 121 13.99 -4.75 -8.20
CA LEU A 121 15.21 -4.01 -7.85
C LEU A 121 15.70 -4.34 -6.44
N LEU A 122 14.80 -4.42 -5.45
CA LEU A 122 15.16 -4.79 -4.07
C LEU A 122 15.75 -6.21 -4.00
N VAL A 123 15.12 -7.18 -4.68
CA VAL A 123 15.66 -8.55 -4.79
C VAL A 123 17.05 -8.53 -5.42
N LEU A 124 17.25 -7.78 -6.51
CA LEU A 124 18.54 -7.63 -7.17
C LEU A 124 19.62 -7.10 -6.21
N PHE A 125 19.35 -6.01 -5.48
CA PHE A 125 20.31 -5.44 -4.53
C PHE A 125 20.64 -6.41 -3.38
N ILE A 126 19.65 -7.12 -2.84
CA ILE A 126 19.85 -8.13 -1.79
C ILE A 126 20.71 -9.29 -2.32
N THR A 127 20.39 -9.83 -3.50
CA THR A 127 21.14 -10.95 -4.09
C THR A 127 22.59 -10.58 -4.39
N PHE A 128 22.86 -9.41 -4.98
CA PHE A 128 24.23 -8.95 -5.21
C PHE A 128 24.98 -8.67 -3.90
N GLY A 129 24.32 -8.09 -2.89
CA GLY A 129 24.90 -7.89 -1.56
C GLY A 129 25.31 -9.21 -0.89
N LEU A 130 24.42 -10.20 -0.90
CA LEU A 130 24.70 -11.55 -0.38
C LEU A 130 25.80 -12.27 -1.17
N PHE A 131 25.84 -12.11 -2.49
CA PHE A 131 26.88 -12.70 -3.34
C PHE A 131 28.28 -12.15 -3.01
N GLY A 132 28.42 -10.88 -2.63
CA GLY A 132 29.68 -10.32 -2.12
C GLY A 132 29.98 -10.71 -0.66
N PHE A 133 28.94 -10.73 0.18
CA PHE A 133 29.06 -10.97 1.62
C PHE A 133 29.46 -12.41 1.96
N ILE A 134 28.79 -13.42 1.38
CA ILE A 134 29.00 -14.83 1.72
C ILE A 134 30.45 -15.30 1.47
N PRO A 135 31.08 -15.03 0.30
CA PRO A 135 32.48 -15.39 0.07
C PRO A 135 33.45 -14.61 0.99
N THR A 136 33.16 -13.34 1.27
CA THR A 136 33.96 -12.52 2.19
C THR A 136 33.95 -13.10 3.60
N CYS A 137 32.77 -13.45 4.12
CA CYS A 137 32.65 -14.14 5.41
C CYS A 137 33.34 -15.50 5.40
N HIS A 138 33.14 -16.32 4.36
CA HIS A 138 33.81 -17.62 4.25
C HIS A 138 35.34 -17.49 4.28
N TYR A 139 35.90 -16.50 3.56
CA TYR A 139 37.32 -16.21 3.53
C TYR A 139 37.85 -15.79 4.91
N ILE A 140 37.13 -14.90 5.61
CA ILE A 140 37.47 -14.47 6.97
C ILE A 140 37.48 -15.67 7.94
N PHE A 141 36.49 -16.57 7.88
CA PHE A 141 36.45 -17.77 8.72
C PHE A 141 37.56 -18.77 8.40
N ARG A 142 37.97 -18.89 7.13
CA ARG A 142 39.01 -19.84 6.68
C ARG A 142 40.44 -19.38 6.97
N PHE A 143 40.75 -18.12 6.73
CA PHE A 143 42.12 -17.58 6.77
C PHE A 143 42.36 -16.58 7.91
N GLY A 144 41.31 -16.25 8.67
CA GLY A 144 41.36 -15.31 9.77
C GLY A 144 41.36 -13.85 9.35
N LEU A 145 40.92 -12.97 10.26
CA LEU A 145 40.79 -11.54 10.01
C LEU A 145 42.09 -10.88 9.51
N LYS A 146 43.25 -11.26 10.05
CA LYS A 146 44.54 -10.67 9.64
C LYS A 146 44.80 -10.87 8.15
N HIS A 147 44.57 -12.08 7.62
CA HIS A 147 44.79 -12.38 6.20
C HIS A 147 43.72 -11.73 5.31
N ALA A 148 42.48 -11.65 5.78
CA ALA A 148 41.41 -10.91 5.11
C ALA A 148 41.73 -9.41 4.95
N PHE A 149 42.27 -8.74 5.97
CA PHE A 149 42.64 -7.33 5.87
C PHE A 149 43.91 -7.06 5.04
N THR A 150 44.84 -8.02 4.94
CA THR A 150 46.04 -7.91 4.07
C THR A 150 45.73 -8.19 2.60
N THR A 151 44.64 -8.91 2.31
CA THR A 151 44.21 -9.17 0.93
C THR A 151 43.50 -7.95 0.36
N GLY A 152 44.16 -7.23 -0.57
CA GLY A 152 43.71 -5.90 -1.04
C GLY A 152 42.29 -5.82 -1.61
N ALA A 153 41.68 -6.95 -2.00
CA ALA A 153 40.28 -7.01 -2.42
C ALA A 153 39.30 -6.65 -1.29
N THR A 154 39.56 -7.06 -0.04
CA THR A 154 38.66 -6.80 1.09
C THR A 154 38.70 -5.33 1.53
N GLN A 155 39.87 -4.69 1.44
CA GLN A 155 40.02 -3.26 1.74
C GLN A 155 39.18 -2.37 0.81
N TRP A 156 39.05 -2.76 -0.46
CA TRP A 156 38.20 -2.08 -1.44
C TRP A 156 36.72 -2.08 -1.05
N VAL A 157 36.20 -3.18 -0.50
CA VAL A 157 34.80 -3.27 -0.04
C VAL A 157 34.53 -2.29 1.11
N PHE A 158 35.45 -2.21 2.08
CA PHE A 158 35.35 -1.24 3.18
C PHE A 158 35.47 0.21 2.71
N LEU A 159 36.31 0.50 1.71
CA LEU A 159 36.43 1.82 1.10
C LEU A 159 35.11 2.24 0.44
N VAL A 160 34.49 1.35 -0.35
CA VAL A 160 33.17 1.60 -0.97
C VAL A 160 32.10 1.82 0.10
N ALA A 161 32.05 0.98 1.13
CA ALA A 161 31.10 1.13 2.23
C ALA A 161 31.26 2.48 2.97
N ALA A 162 32.50 2.90 3.23
CA ALA A 162 32.79 4.19 3.85
C ALA A 162 32.37 5.36 2.94
N LEU A 163 32.65 5.28 1.63
CA LEU A 163 32.26 6.30 0.65
C LEU A 163 30.72 6.46 0.58
N TYR A 164 29.99 5.35 0.59
CA TYR A 164 28.52 5.34 0.64
C TYR A 164 27.98 5.98 1.92
N ALA A 165 28.51 5.59 3.08
CA ALA A 165 28.12 6.16 4.37
C ALA A 165 28.41 7.68 4.45
N THR A 166 29.59 8.11 3.98
CA THR A 166 29.93 9.54 3.89
C THR A 166 29.00 10.29 2.95
N GLY A 167 28.67 9.73 1.78
CA GLY A 167 27.71 10.31 0.85
C GLY A 167 26.32 10.50 1.46
N ALA A 168 25.82 9.49 2.19
CA ALA A 168 24.55 9.57 2.90
C ALA A 168 24.55 10.66 3.99
N CYS A 169 25.60 10.74 4.81
CA CYS A 169 25.74 11.79 5.83
C CYS A 169 25.83 13.21 5.22
N LEU A 170 26.53 13.37 4.10
CA LEU A 170 26.65 14.66 3.39
C LEU A 170 25.36 15.10 2.67
N TYR A 171 24.47 14.16 2.36
CA TYR A 171 23.13 14.42 1.84
C TYR A 171 22.15 14.76 2.95
N ALA A 172 22.15 14.00 4.06
CA ALA A 172 21.29 14.25 5.22
C ALA A 172 21.68 15.50 6.05
N GLY A 173 22.91 16.00 5.88
CA GLY A 173 23.41 17.24 6.48
C GLY A 173 23.15 18.51 5.66
N LYS A 174 22.23 18.49 4.70
CA LYS A 174 21.75 19.66 3.93
C LYS A 174 20.22 19.70 3.92
#